data_AF-A0A2W4S174-F1
#
_entry.id   AF-A0A2W4S174-F1
#
_cell.length_a   1.000
_cell.length_b   1.000
_cell.length_c   1.000
_cell.angle_alpha   90.00
_cell.angle_beta   90.00
_cell.angle_gamma   90.00
#
_symmetry.space_group_name_H-M   'P 1'
#
loop_
_entity.id
_entity.type
_entity.pdbx_description
1 polymer ?
#
loop_
_entity_poly.entity_id
_entity_poly.type
_entity_poly.pdbx_seq_one_letter_code
_entity_poly.pdbx_strand_id
1 'polypeptide(L)'
;MRIRLGRHGTVLSPILAERRKLSVTRISRLSRSLVGLALVAVLASASGAAVRGETFKSPEAAFEQAMAALRAGRVDRALPALEYAAGKGMFLAEFYLARVFADTRGPYTDHAKAYMLYQRLADQYADIDPDDDQRAPFVAKSFTALAGYLVRGVPELNVKPDPERAAEYLHHAATFFNDQDAQFELAKFYLQKEDDNPVSTKQALHWLSVLTEKGHAGAQAFLADLYWRGKFVDRSPIRAYALVTVAVENAPAHERIWIEDIHQNIFCGLPAAERENARGLIEFWRKQYGRAPVMDRYGFSRLQIGPVRTCSNGEIVRLPGQTLGVQTSSGESTDVSTSALKTTENPVPPAAPAVAQGDAGGFGMHEAGAVVSESEH
;
A
#
# COMPACT_ATOMS: atom_id res chain seq x y z
N MET A 1 -8.81 -71.18 15.53
CA MET A 1 -7.39 -71.03 15.14
C MET A 1 -7.07 -69.53 15.05
N ARG A 2 -5.85 -69.15 15.41
CA ARG A 2 -5.40 -67.84 15.93
C ARG A 2 -5.47 -66.60 15.00
N ILE A 3 -5.84 -65.47 15.61
CA ILE A 3 -5.22 -64.11 15.63
C ILE A 3 -4.92 -63.38 14.29
N ARG A 4 -5.48 -62.16 14.12
CA ARG A 4 -4.74 -60.86 14.13
C ARG A 4 -5.65 -59.65 13.95
N LEU A 5 -5.57 -58.73 14.92
CA LEU A 5 -6.06 -57.34 14.85
C LEU A 5 -5.06 -56.49 14.03
N GLY A 6 -5.56 -55.75 13.05
CA GLY A 6 -4.83 -54.74 12.28
C GLY A 6 -5.37 -53.34 12.56
N ARG A 7 -4.51 -52.47 13.05
CA ARG A 7 -4.74 -51.06 13.44
C ARG A 7 -4.37 -50.18 12.24
N HIS A 8 -5.28 -49.36 11.71
CA HIS A 8 -4.94 -48.35 10.70
C HIS A 8 -4.92 -46.96 11.33
N GLY A 9 -3.74 -46.34 11.24
CA GLY A 9 -3.45 -45.01 11.75
C GLY A 9 -3.84 -43.91 10.77
N THR A 10 -4.27 -42.80 11.36
CA THR A 10 -4.50 -41.50 10.74
C THR A 10 -3.16 -40.86 10.36
N VAL A 11 -3.05 -40.42 9.10
CA VAL A 11 -1.90 -39.70 8.56
C VAL A 11 -2.10 -38.20 8.83
N LEU A 12 -1.21 -37.61 9.64
CA LEU A 12 -1.09 -36.17 9.88
C LEU A 12 0.05 -35.63 9.03
N SER A 13 -0.24 -34.59 8.25
CA SER A 13 0.67 -33.93 7.31
C SER A 13 1.87 -33.24 8.00
N PRO A 14 3.08 -33.28 7.40
CA PRO A 14 4.31 -32.82 8.03
C PRO A 14 4.60 -31.34 7.72
N ILE A 15 4.01 -30.40 8.47
CA ILE A 15 4.38 -28.96 8.38
C ILE A 15 4.70 -28.35 9.77
N LEU A 16 4.57 -29.11 10.86
CA LEU A 16 4.77 -28.61 12.24
C LEU A 16 6.11 -29.00 12.90
N ALA A 17 7.04 -29.61 12.16
CA ALA A 17 8.21 -30.27 12.77
C ALA A 17 9.52 -29.47 12.78
N GLU A 18 9.58 -28.23 12.25
CA GLU A 18 10.86 -27.53 12.09
C GLU A 18 11.00 -26.17 12.79
N ARG A 19 10.10 -25.83 13.72
CA ARG A 19 10.27 -24.65 14.62
C ARG A 19 10.74 -25.01 16.03
N ARG A 20 11.76 -25.86 16.15
CA ARG A 20 12.48 -26.09 17.43
C ARG A 20 13.96 -26.29 17.19
N LYS A 21 14.69 -25.20 16.97
CA LYS A 21 16.14 -25.07 17.21
C LYS A 21 16.51 -23.63 16.92
N LEU A 22 16.50 -22.78 17.94
CA LEU A 22 17.33 -21.58 18.05
C LEU A 22 17.22 -21.11 19.51
N SER A 23 17.85 -21.86 20.41
CA SER A 23 18.04 -21.48 21.82
C SER A 23 19.45 -20.92 22.02
N VAL A 24 19.49 -19.67 22.48
CA VAL A 24 20.38 -19.15 23.53
C VAL A 24 21.88 -19.44 23.41
N THR A 25 22.67 -18.39 23.16
CA THR A 25 23.97 -18.21 23.84
C THR A 25 24.13 -16.76 24.31
N ARG A 26 23.88 -16.55 25.61
CA ARG A 26 24.39 -15.40 26.37
C ARG A 26 25.87 -15.66 26.63
N ILE A 27 26.75 -14.75 26.19
CA ILE A 27 28.15 -14.75 26.62
C ILE A 27 28.30 -13.62 27.65
N SER A 28 28.24 -14.01 28.93
CA SER A 28 28.72 -13.22 30.05
C SER A 28 30.24 -13.37 30.16
N ARG A 29 30.99 -12.27 30.08
CA ARG A 29 32.36 -12.23 30.62
C ARG A 29 32.48 -11.05 31.57
N LEU A 30 32.48 -11.41 32.85
CA LEU A 30 33.00 -10.63 33.96
C LEU A 30 34.53 -10.63 33.87
N SER A 31 35.16 -9.46 33.82
CA SER A 31 36.51 -9.29 34.32
C SER A 31 36.57 -8.03 35.17
N ARG A 32 36.62 -8.25 36.48
CA ARG A 32 36.94 -7.24 37.49
C ARG A 32 38.42 -6.86 37.33
N SER A 33 38.73 -5.58 37.25
CA SER A 33 40.03 -5.06 37.63
C SER A 33 39.83 -3.73 38.35
N LEU A 34 40.13 -3.78 39.65
CA LEU A 34 40.25 -2.66 40.57
C LEU A 34 41.63 -2.03 40.38
N VAL A 35 41.69 -0.78 39.90
CA VAL A 35 42.85 0.10 40.10
C VAL A 35 42.39 1.55 40.17
N GLY A 36 42.73 2.22 41.28
CA GLY A 36 43.16 3.62 41.27
C GLY A 36 42.09 4.71 41.37
N LEU A 37 41.72 5.06 42.60
CA LEU A 37 41.11 6.34 42.94
C LEU A 37 42.17 7.46 42.76
N ALA A 38 42.03 8.32 41.76
CA ALA A 38 42.78 9.57 41.67
C ALA A 38 41.79 10.70 41.33
N LEU A 39 41.45 11.47 42.35
CA LEU A 39 40.57 12.64 42.29
C LEU A 39 41.37 13.81 41.69
N VAL A 40 41.10 14.18 40.44
CA VAL A 40 41.55 15.46 39.88
C VAL A 40 40.30 16.24 39.48
N ALA A 41 39.92 17.19 40.34
CA ALA A 41 38.85 18.13 40.08
C ALA A 41 39.35 19.21 39.09
N VAL A 42 39.13 18.99 37.80
CA VAL A 42 39.20 20.05 36.80
C VAL A 42 37.81 20.67 36.69
N LEU A 43 37.71 21.94 37.08
CA LEU A 43 36.55 22.80 36.82
C LEU A 43 36.43 23.02 35.30
N ALA A 44 35.76 22.09 34.62
CA ALA A 44 35.25 22.33 33.28
C ALA A 44 33.94 23.11 33.43
N SER A 45 34.00 24.40 33.17
CA SER A 45 32.83 25.23 32.88
C SER A 45 32.15 24.70 31.61
N ALA A 46 31.30 23.69 31.81
CA ALA A 46 30.42 23.20 30.78
C ALA A 46 29.35 24.26 30.54
N SER A 47 29.46 24.98 29.42
CA SER A 47 28.31 25.51 28.72
C SER A 47 27.51 24.33 28.14
N GLY A 48 26.98 23.50 29.04
CA GLY A 48 25.96 22.53 28.72
C GLY A 48 24.67 23.31 28.51
N ALA A 49 24.39 23.67 27.27
CA ALA A 49 23.00 23.81 26.86
C ALA A 49 22.40 22.40 27.00
N ALA A 50 21.97 22.06 28.21
CA ALA A 50 21.10 20.93 28.43
C ALA A 50 19.89 21.20 27.55
N VAL A 51 19.78 20.44 26.45
CA VAL A 51 18.53 20.28 25.72
C VAL A 51 17.54 19.87 26.81
N ARG A 52 16.67 20.80 27.20
CA ARG A 52 15.62 20.52 28.17
C ARG A 52 14.81 19.39 27.55
N GLY A 53 15.00 18.17 28.04
CA GLY A 53 14.17 17.04 27.65
C GLY A 53 12.74 17.46 27.94
N GLU A 54 11.92 17.55 26.89
CA GLU A 54 10.49 17.82 27.06
C GLU A 54 9.93 16.74 27.98
N THR A 55 9.44 17.14 29.15
CA THR A 55 8.89 16.20 30.12
C THR A 55 7.45 15.91 29.73
N PHE A 56 7.19 14.71 29.21
CA PHE A 56 5.84 14.25 28.88
C PHE A 56 5.15 13.62 30.09
N LYS A 57 3.85 13.87 30.24
CA LYS A 57 3.05 13.37 31.37
C LYS A 57 2.85 11.85 31.33
N SER A 58 2.63 11.28 30.15
CA SER A 58 2.50 9.84 29.90
C SER A 58 2.92 9.51 28.47
N PRO A 59 3.15 8.21 28.13
CA PRO A 59 3.41 7.79 26.76
C PRO A 59 2.28 8.20 25.80
N GLU A 60 1.03 8.06 26.22
CA GLU A 60 -0.16 8.37 25.41
C GLU A 60 -0.25 9.87 25.15
N ALA A 61 -0.03 10.70 26.17
CA ALA A 61 -0.01 12.15 26.02
C ALA A 61 1.12 12.61 25.07
N ALA A 62 2.29 11.97 25.13
CA ALA A 62 3.38 12.23 24.20
C ALA A 62 2.98 11.84 22.77
N PHE A 63 2.37 10.67 22.59
CA PHE A 63 1.90 10.21 21.29
C PHE A 63 0.82 11.13 20.70
N GLU A 64 -0.15 11.58 21.50
CA GLU A 64 -1.16 12.55 21.06
C GLU A 64 -0.54 13.87 20.61
N GLN A 65 0.42 14.39 21.39
CA GLN A 65 1.19 15.58 21.04
C GLN A 65 1.96 15.38 19.72
N ALA A 66 2.62 14.24 19.56
CA ALA A 66 3.31 13.88 18.32
C ALA A 66 2.36 13.87 17.12
N MET A 67 1.21 13.20 17.24
CA MET A 67 0.23 13.12 16.16
C MET A 67 -0.37 14.50 15.82
N ALA A 68 -0.53 15.39 16.80
CA ALA A 68 -0.95 16.76 16.55
C ALA A 68 0.12 17.56 15.80
N ALA A 69 1.40 17.37 16.14
CA ALA A 69 2.53 18.02 15.48
C ALA A 69 2.73 17.50 14.04
N LEU A 70 2.64 16.18 13.80
CA LEU A 70 2.71 15.60 12.45
C LEU A 70 1.60 16.12 11.54
N ARG A 71 0.36 16.21 12.05
CA ARG A 71 -0.77 16.81 11.31
C ARG A 71 -0.56 18.31 11.00
N ALA A 72 0.33 18.97 11.73
CA ALA A 72 0.72 20.35 11.48
C ALA A 72 2.02 20.47 10.65
N GLY A 73 2.57 19.35 10.14
CA GLY A 73 3.82 19.33 9.39
C GLY A 73 5.07 19.63 10.23
N ARG A 74 4.95 19.65 11.57
CA ARG A 74 6.04 19.97 12.49
C ARG A 74 6.69 18.70 13.01
N VAL A 75 7.48 18.06 12.16
CA VAL A 75 8.20 16.82 12.49
C VAL A 75 9.22 17.06 13.60
N ASP A 76 9.82 18.25 13.64
CA ASP A 76 10.73 18.72 14.69
C ASP A 76 10.14 18.59 16.11
N ARG A 77 8.85 18.91 16.25
CA ARG A 77 8.13 18.78 17.54
C ARG A 77 7.54 17.40 17.77
N ALA A 78 7.30 16.64 16.70
CA ALA A 78 6.77 15.30 16.81
C ALA A 78 7.82 14.29 17.26
N LEU A 79 9.06 14.44 16.77
CA LEU A 79 10.13 13.47 16.96
C LEU A 79 10.45 13.16 18.43
N PRO A 80 10.73 14.13 19.33
CA PRO A 80 11.05 13.81 20.72
C PRO A 80 9.88 13.15 21.45
N ALA A 81 8.65 13.49 21.10
CA ALA A 81 7.44 12.91 21.67
C ALA A 81 7.20 11.46 21.18
N LEU A 82 7.46 11.18 19.90
CA LEU A 82 7.46 9.82 19.34
C LEU A 82 8.54 8.97 19.97
N GLU A 83 9.77 9.48 20.10
CA GLU A 83 10.88 8.76 20.71
C GLU A 83 10.59 8.40 22.17
N TYR A 84 10.03 9.34 22.94
CA TYR A 84 9.60 9.07 24.31
C TYR A 84 8.54 7.97 24.37
N ALA A 85 7.47 8.07 23.59
CA ALA A 85 6.38 7.10 23.59
C ALA A 85 6.83 5.70 23.10
N ALA A 86 7.65 5.65 22.03
CA ALA A 86 8.23 4.42 21.51
C ALA A 86 9.19 3.78 22.52
N GLY A 87 10.01 4.58 23.22
CA GLY A 87 10.88 4.12 24.31
C GLY A 87 10.11 3.56 25.52
N LYS A 88 8.81 3.84 25.62
CA LYS A 88 7.89 3.27 26.61
C LYS A 88 7.09 2.07 26.09
N GLY A 89 7.39 1.60 24.87
CA GLY A 89 6.78 0.41 24.28
C GLY A 89 5.45 0.67 23.57
N MET A 90 5.10 1.92 23.26
CA MET A 90 3.89 2.18 22.45
C MET A 90 4.13 1.77 21.00
N PHE A 91 3.43 0.70 20.59
CA PHE A 91 3.45 0.18 19.22
C PHE A 91 3.25 1.25 18.14
N LEU A 92 2.20 2.07 18.28
CA LEU A 92 1.90 3.11 17.27
C LEU A 92 2.99 4.17 17.21
N ALA A 93 3.58 4.55 18.36
CA ALA A 93 4.68 5.51 18.37
C ALA A 93 5.90 4.96 17.61
N GLU A 94 6.21 3.67 17.78
CA GLU A 94 7.28 3.01 17.05
C GLU A 94 7.02 2.97 15.53
N PHE A 95 5.80 2.62 15.12
CA PHE A 95 5.41 2.63 13.71
C PHE A 95 5.51 4.03 13.08
N TYR A 96 4.99 5.05 13.76
CA TYR A 96 5.06 6.43 13.24
C TYR A 96 6.49 6.99 13.25
N LEU A 97 7.32 6.59 14.21
CA LEU A 97 8.73 6.91 14.23
C LEU A 97 9.46 6.28 13.02
N ALA A 98 9.16 5.01 12.70
CA ALA A 98 9.67 4.35 11.50
C ALA A 98 9.27 5.11 10.21
N ARG A 99 8.01 5.57 10.13
CA ARG A 99 7.53 6.38 9.00
C ARG A 99 8.25 7.71 8.85
N VAL A 100 8.54 8.41 9.96
CA VAL A 100 9.29 9.67 9.94
C VAL A 100 10.69 9.44 9.37
N PHE A 101 11.38 8.40 9.84
CA PHE A 101 12.70 8.06 9.33
C PHE A 101 12.68 7.53 7.88
N ALA A 102 11.59 6.93 7.43
CA ALA A 102 11.45 6.40 6.08
C ALA A 102 11.16 7.46 5.01
N ASP A 103 10.73 8.67 5.39
CA ASP A 103 10.41 9.73 4.45
C ASP A 103 11.68 10.27 3.78
N THR A 104 11.91 9.88 2.52
CA THR A 104 13.07 10.29 1.71
C THR A 104 13.15 11.81 1.47
N ARG A 105 12.06 12.56 1.63
CA ARG A 105 12.04 14.02 1.44
C ARG A 105 12.13 14.79 2.76
N GLY A 106 12.11 14.09 3.89
CA GLY A 106 12.12 14.70 5.21
C GLY A 106 13.53 15.14 5.65
N PRO A 107 13.65 16.14 6.53
CA PRO A 107 14.95 16.52 7.12
C PRO A 107 15.46 15.50 8.13
N TYR A 108 14.63 14.53 8.51
CA TYR A 108 14.93 13.47 9.49
C TYR A 108 15.07 12.09 8.85
N THR A 109 15.30 11.99 7.53
CA THR A 109 15.45 10.70 6.86
C THR A 109 16.58 9.88 7.49
N ASP A 110 16.29 8.63 7.84
CA ASP A 110 17.26 7.64 8.33
C ASP A 110 16.77 6.23 7.96
N HIS A 111 17.14 5.78 6.77
CA HIS A 111 16.67 4.50 6.22
C HIS A 111 17.12 3.30 7.06
N ALA A 112 18.28 3.39 7.72
CA ALA A 112 18.76 2.35 8.63
C ALA A 112 17.84 2.21 9.85
N LYS A 113 17.53 3.33 10.53
CA LYS A 113 16.60 3.30 11.67
C LYS A 113 15.20 2.88 11.26
N ALA A 114 14.69 3.40 10.14
CA ALA A 114 13.39 3.00 9.62
C ALA A 114 13.31 1.49 9.38
N TYR A 115 14.30 0.91 8.70
CA TYR A 115 14.39 -0.52 8.46
C TYR A 115 14.39 -1.33 9.77
N MET A 116 15.22 -0.95 10.74
CA MET A 116 15.29 -1.65 12.03
C MET A 116 13.99 -1.60 12.82
N LEU A 117 13.28 -0.46 12.80
CA LEU A 117 11.99 -0.32 13.49
C LEU A 117 10.91 -1.16 12.80
N TYR A 118 10.80 -1.10 11.46
CA TYR A 118 9.86 -1.96 10.74
C TYR A 118 10.16 -3.44 10.92
N GLN A 119 11.43 -3.83 10.92
CA GLN A 119 11.84 -5.20 11.17
C GLN A 119 11.40 -5.65 12.56
N ARG A 120 11.61 -4.81 13.59
CA ARG A 120 11.15 -5.11 14.95
C ARG A 120 9.64 -5.31 15.03
N LEU A 121 8.86 -4.44 14.38
CA LEU A 121 7.40 -4.55 14.34
C LEU A 121 6.95 -5.82 13.63
N ALA A 122 7.56 -6.15 12.48
CA ALA A 122 7.28 -7.38 11.75
C ALA A 122 7.62 -8.62 12.59
N ASP A 123 8.80 -8.66 13.20
CA ASP A 123 9.27 -9.82 13.98
C ASP A 123 8.43 -10.06 15.25
N GLN A 124 7.96 -9.00 15.91
CA GLN A 124 7.19 -9.11 17.15
C GLN A 124 5.72 -9.45 16.92
N TYR A 125 5.16 -9.03 15.78
CA TYR A 125 3.72 -9.07 15.55
C TYR A 125 3.33 -9.81 14.27
N ALA A 126 4.24 -10.61 13.69
CA ALA A 126 3.98 -11.38 12.46
C ALA A 126 2.70 -12.23 12.52
N ASP A 127 2.44 -12.84 13.67
CA ASP A 127 1.39 -13.85 13.83
C ASP A 127 0.15 -13.31 14.59
N ILE A 128 -0.02 -11.99 14.69
CA ILE A 128 -1.23 -11.42 15.31
C ILE A 128 -2.44 -11.72 14.43
N ASP A 129 -3.60 -11.94 15.06
CA ASP A 129 -4.85 -12.17 14.35
C ASP A 129 -5.27 -10.92 13.55
N PRO A 130 -5.32 -10.99 12.20
CA PRO A 130 -5.67 -9.85 11.38
C PRO A 130 -7.10 -9.32 11.58
N ASP A 131 -8.03 -10.17 12.03
CA ASP A 131 -9.43 -9.83 12.18
C ASP A 131 -9.73 -9.21 13.55
N ASP A 132 -8.98 -9.62 14.59
CA ASP A 132 -9.21 -9.18 15.97
C ASP A 132 -8.23 -8.10 16.45
N ASP A 133 -7.01 -8.03 15.90
CA ASP A 133 -5.98 -7.11 16.40
C ASP A 133 -5.91 -5.80 15.59
N GLN A 134 -6.22 -4.68 16.25
CA GLN A 134 -6.16 -3.35 15.64
C GLN A 134 -4.78 -2.95 15.10
N ARG A 135 -3.72 -3.66 15.50
CA ARG A 135 -2.35 -3.44 15.01
C ARG A 135 -2.10 -4.05 13.64
N ALA A 136 -2.93 -5.02 13.21
CA ALA A 136 -2.74 -5.77 11.97
C ALA A 136 -2.47 -4.91 10.73
N PRO A 137 -3.22 -3.81 10.46
CA PRO A 137 -2.92 -2.97 9.31
C PRO A 137 -1.52 -2.34 9.36
N PHE A 138 -1.05 -1.94 10.54
CA PHE A 138 0.27 -1.32 10.72
C PHE A 138 1.41 -2.34 10.61
N VAL A 139 1.19 -3.57 11.06
CA VAL A 139 2.13 -4.68 10.87
C VAL A 139 2.26 -5.01 9.39
N ALA A 140 1.13 -5.09 8.67
CA ALA A 140 1.13 -5.31 7.22
C ALA A 140 1.87 -4.21 6.45
N LYS A 141 1.66 -2.94 6.84
CA LYS A 141 2.45 -1.80 6.30
C LYS A 141 3.93 -1.91 6.64
N SER A 142 4.29 -2.49 7.78
CA SER A 142 5.70 -2.71 8.14
C SER A 142 6.35 -3.76 7.24
N PHE A 143 5.67 -4.89 6.97
CA PHE A 143 6.13 -5.87 5.98
C PHE A 143 6.27 -5.27 4.58
N THR A 144 5.30 -4.47 4.15
CA THR A 144 5.32 -3.81 2.83
C THR A 144 6.49 -2.82 2.73
N ALA A 145 6.75 -2.03 3.79
CA ALA A 145 7.89 -1.13 3.85
C ALA A 145 9.23 -1.88 3.82
N LEU A 146 9.35 -2.99 4.55
CA LEU A 146 10.54 -3.85 4.53
C LEU A 146 10.79 -4.42 3.14
N ALA A 147 9.75 -4.90 2.45
CA ALA A 147 9.89 -5.37 1.07
C ALA A 147 10.44 -4.27 0.15
N GLY A 148 9.93 -3.04 0.27
CA GLY A 148 10.46 -1.90 -0.48
C GLY A 148 11.94 -1.60 -0.20
N TYR A 149 12.41 -1.78 1.04
CA TYR A 149 13.82 -1.71 1.37
C TYR A 149 14.62 -2.88 0.80
N LEU A 150 14.12 -4.11 0.88
CA LEU A 150 14.79 -5.29 0.36
C LEU A 150 14.93 -5.27 -1.16
N VAL A 151 13.98 -4.69 -1.90
CA VAL A 151 14.12 -4.49 -3.36
C VAL A 151 15.33 -3.62 -3.71
N ARG A 152 15.62 -2.59 -2.91
CA ARG A 152 16.71 -1.62 -3.18
C ARG A 152 18.00 -1.89 -2.41
N GLY A 153 17.94 -2.70 -1.35
CA GLY A 153 18.98 -2.80 -0.33
C GLY A 153 18.98 -1.62 0.65
N VAL A 154 19.72 -1.78 1.76
CA VAL A 154 19.98 -0.73 2.77
C VAL A 154 21.50 -0.65 2.97
N PRO A 155 22.20 0.20 2.18
CA PRO A 155 23.66 0.28 2.21
C PRO A 155 24.24 0.60 3.58
N GLU A 156 23.55 1.44 4.36
CA GLU A 156 23.95 1.88 5.71
C GLU A 156 24.03 0.70 6.70
N LEU A 157 23.26 -0.35 6.45
CA LEU A 157 23.24 -1.59 7.23
C LEU A 157 23.97 -2.75 6.52
N ASN A 158 24.59 -2.50 5.36
CA ASN A 158 25.16 -3.51 4.48
C ASN A 158 24.15 -4.63 4.11
N VAL A 159 22.87 -4.28 4.01
CA VAL A 159 21.82 -5.18 3.52
C VAL A 159 21.78 -5.04 2.01
N LYS A 160 22.12 -6.13 1.31
CA LYS A 160 22.07 -6.17 -0.16
C LYS A 160 20.62 -6.29 -0.64
N PRO A 161 20.32 -5.84 -1.89
CA PRO A 161 19.03 -6.13 -2.51
C PRO A 161 18.72 -7.63 -2.48
N ASP A 162 17.50 -7.97 -2.08
CA ASP A 162 16.97 -9.33 -2.00
C ASP A 162 15.49 -9.32 -2.43
N PRO A 163 15.23 -9.34 -3.75
CA PRO A 163 13.88 -9.25 -4.28
C PRO A 163 13.01 -10.48 -3.99
N GLU A 164 13.61 -11.66 -3.78
CA GLU A 164 12.85 -12.87 -3.42
C GLU A 164 12.34 -12.77 -1.98
N ARG A 165 13.20 -12.36 -1.04
CA ARG A 165 12.74 -12.11 0.34
C ARG A 165 11.75 -10.95 0.43
N ALA A 166 11.90 -9.93 -0.42
CA ALA A 166 10.89 -8.88 -0.56
C ALA A 166 9.53 -9.47 -0.97
N ALA A 167 9.52 -10.38 -1.95
CA ALA A 167 8.31 -11.05 -2.39
C ALA A 167 7.68 -11.94 -1.29
N GLU A 168 8.48 -12.59 -0.44
CA GLU A 168 7.98 -13.33 0.72
C GLU A 168 7.24 -12.41 1.71
N TYR A 169 7.83 -11.25 2.05
CA TYR A 169 7.18 -10.25 2.91
C TYR A 169 5.91 -9.67 2.30
N LEU A 170 5.92 -9.39 0.99
CA LEU A 170 4.73 -8.95 0.28
C LEU A 170 3.66 -10.03 0.27
N HIS A 171 4.02 -11.29 0.01
CA HIS A 171 3.09 -12.41 0.03
C HIS A 171 2.43 -12.55 1.40
N HIS A 172 3.20 -12.48 2.48
CA HIS A 172 2.67 -12.50 3.84
C HIS A 172 1.68 -11.34 4.09
N ALA A 173 2.09 -10.10 3.81
CA ALA A 173 1.21 -8.93 3.98
C ALA A 173 -0.05 -8.99 3.09
N ALA A 174 0.07 -9.47 1.86
CA ALA A 174 -1.02 -9.54 0.89
C ALA A 174 -2.06 -10.63 1.22
N THR A 175 -1.61 -11.78 1.72
CA THR A 175 -2.47 -12.97 1.91
C THR A 175 -2.93 -13.16 3.34
N PHE A 176 -2.06 -12.89 4.32
CA PHE A 176 -2.39 -13.04 5.73
C PHE A 176 -3.10 -11.79 6.25
N PHE A 177 -2.53 -10.60 6.01
CA PHE A 177 -3.11 -9.33 6.47
C PHE A 177 -4.04 -8.64 5.47
N ASN A 178 -4.21 -9.21 4.26
CA ASN A 178 -5.04 -8.64 3.19
C ASN A 178 -4.68 -7.17 2.85
N ASP A 179 -3.39 -6.82 2.94
CA ASP A 179 -2.93 -5.46 2.64
C ASP A 179 -2.94 -5.18 1.14
N GLN A 180 -3.62 -4.09 0.77
CA GLN A 180 -3.85 -3.73 -0.64
C GLN A 180 -2.58 -3.26 -1.35
N ASP A 181 -1.71 -2.53 -0.65
CA ASP A 181 -0.45 -2.07 -1.22
C ASP A 181 0.47 -3.28 -1.43
N ALA A 182 0.50 -4.23 -0.48
CA ALA A 182 1.23 -5.48 -0.64
C ALA A 182 0.72 -6.32 -1.82
N GLN A 183 -0.60 -6.46 -1.98
CA GLN A 183 -1.21 -7.14 -3.12
C GLN A 183 -0.80 -6.46 -4.44
N PHE A 184 -0.79 -5.14 -4.48
CA PHE A 184 -0.37 -4.36 -5.64
C PHE A 184 1.12 -4.56 -5.96
N GLU A 185 2.00 -4.42 -4.97
CA GLU A 185 3.45 -4.60 -5.14
C GLU A 185 3.79 -6.04 -5.57
N LEU A 186 3.11 -7.04 -5.00
CA LEU A 186 3.30 -8.45 -5.38
C LEU A 186 2.77 -8.72 -6.79
N ALA A 187 1.66 -8.11 -7.19
CA ALA A 187 1.16 -8.21 -8.56
C ALA A 187 2.18 -7.64 -9.57
N LYS A 188 2.79 -6.48 -9.27
CA LYS A 188 3.86 -5.94 -10.09
C LYS A 188 5.05 -6.89 -10.18
N PHE A 189 5.46 -7.47 -9.06
CA PHE A 189 6.56 -8.44 -9.01
C PHE A 189 6.29 -9.64 -9.94
N TYR A 190 5.10 -10.23 -9.87
CA TYR A 190 4.71 -11.35 -10.76
C TYR A 190 4.64 -10.98 -12.23
N LEU A 191 4.26 -9.75 -12.58
CA LEU A 191 4.16 -9.28 -13.97
C LEU A 191 5.48 -8.75 -14.55
N GLN A 192 6.49 -8.56 -13.69
CA GLN A 192 7.85 -8.18 -14.08
C GLN A 192 8.75 -9.39 -14.32
N LYS A 193 8.51 -10.51 -13.62
CA LYS A 193 9.23 -11.76 -13.90
C LYS A 193 8.99 -12.15 -15.36
N GLU A 194 10.07 -12.27 -16.12
CA GLU A 194 10.05 -12.72 -17.52
C GLU A 194 9.71 -14.20 -17.64
N ASP A 195 9.69 -14.92 -16.52
CA ASP A 195 9.16 -16.25 -16.43
C ASP A 195 7.67 -16.19 -16.76
N ASP A 196 7.31 -16.69 -17.93
CA ASP A 196 5.96 -16.78 -18.50
C ASP A 196 5.05 -17.74 -17.70
N ASN A 197 5.09 -17.68 -16.37
CA ASN A 197 4.26 -18.49 -15.49
C ASN A 197 2.81 -17.99 -15.57
N PRO A 198 1.93 -18.72 -16.28
CA PRO A 198 0.56 -18.25 -16.53
C PRO A 198 -0.27 -18.19 -15.25
N VAL A 199 0.10 -18.93 -14.21
CA VAL A 199 -0.61 -18.95 -12.92
C VAL A 199 -0.38 -17.65 -12.17
N SER A 200 0.89 -17.25 -12.00
CA SER A 200 1.26 -16.00 -11.32
C SER A 200 0.74 -14.77 -12.07
N THR A 201 0.82 -14.77 -13.40
CA THR A 201 0.27 -13.70 -14.24
C THR A 201 -1.24 -13.55 -14.06
N LYS A 202 -2.00 -14.65 -14.11
CA LYS A 202 -3.46 -14.61 -13.88
C LYS A 202 -3.81 -14.11 -12.48
N GLN A 203 -3.07 -14.56 -11.46
CA GLN A 203 -3.29 -14.11 -10.08
C GLN A 203 -3.01 -12.61 -9.93
N ALA A 204 -1.92 -12.11 -10.52
CA ALA A 204 -1.57 -10.69 -10.49
C ALA A 204 -2.63 -9.83 -11.18
N LEU A 205 -3.10 -10.24 -12.37
CA LEU A 205 -4.18 -9.54 -13.07
C LEU A 205 -5.49 -9.55 -12.27
N HIS A 206 -5.80 -10.66 -11.60
CA HIS A 206 -6.98 -10.75 -10.73
C HIS A 206 -6.88 -9.76 -9.57
N TRP A 207 -5.75 -9.71 -8.85
CA TRP A 207 -5.55 -8.73 -7.78
C TRP A 207 -5.63 -7.29 -8.29
N LEU A 208 -5.00 -6.98 -9.43
CA LEU A 208 -5.11 -5.65 -10.03
C LEU A 208 -6.56 -5.26 -10.36
N SER A 209 -7.37 -6.19 -10.85
CA SER A 209 -8.80 -5.97 -11.12
C SER A 209 -9.57 -5.66 -9.82
N VAL A 210 -9.40 -6.48 -8.79
CA VAL A 210 -10.07 -6.29 -7.50
C VAL A 210 -9.65 -4.98 -6.83
N LEU A 211 -8.36 -4.64 -6.87
CA LEU A 211 -7.85 -3.38 -6.33
C LEU A 211 -8.33 -2.16 -7.12
N THR A 212 -8.43 -2.28 -8.45
CA THR A 212 -9.01 -1.26 -9.32
C THR A 212 -10.46 -0.96 -8.94
N GLU A 213 -11.26 -2.01 -8.70
CA GLU A 213 -12.65 -1.89 -8.24
C GLU A 213 -12.76 -1.25 -6.85
N LYS A 214 -11.79 -1.51 -5.97
CA LYS A 214 -11.68 -0.86 -4.65
C LYS A 214 -11.16 0.58 -4.71
N GLY A 215 -10.82 1.11 -5.88
CA GLY A 215 -10.32 2.48 -6.03
C GLY A 215 -8.84 2.66 -5.65
N HIS A 216 -8.04 1.61 -5.68
CA HIS A 216 -6.60 1.69 -5.39
C HIS A 216 -5.88 2.39 -6.56
N ALA A 217 -5.45 3.64 -6.37
CA ALA A 217 -4.93 4.50 -7.43
C ALA A 217 -3.76 3.87 -8.20
N GLY A 218 -2.79 3.28 -7.49
CA GLY A 218 -1.68 2.61 -8.16
C GLY A 218 -2.11 1.40 -9.01
N ALA A 219 -3.14 0.65 -8.59
CA ALA A 219 -3.59 -0.51 -9.35
C ALA A 219 -4.35 -0.08 -10.60
N GLN A 220 -5.17 0.98 -10.47
CA GLN A 220 -5.86 1.61 -11.60
C GLN A 220 -4.85 2.12 -12.65
N ALA A 221 -3.83 2.87 -12.22
CA ALA A 221 -2.80 3.39 -13.13
C ALA A 221 -1.98 2.28 -13.80
N PHE A 222 -1.62 1.24 -13.04
CA PHE A 222 -0.85 0.12 -13.57
C PHE A 222 -1.67 -0.70 -14.57
N LEU A 223 -2.93 -1.02 -14.26
CA LEU A 223 -3.83 -1.71 -15.18
C LEU A 223 -4.12 -0.87 -16.44
N ALA A 224 -4.21 0.46 -16.29
CA ALA A 224 -4.31 1.37 -17.43
C ALA A 224 -3.09 1.28 -18.36
N ASP A 225 -1.88 1.24 -17.80
CA ASP A 225 -0.65 1.04 -18.57
C ASP A 225 -0.62 -0.33 -19.29
N LEU A 226 -1.13 -1.39 -18.65
CA LEU A 226 -1.30 -2.70 -19.31
C LEU A 226 -2.26 -2.63 -20.51
N TYR A 227 -3.42 -1.99 -20.36
CA TYR A 227 -4.36 -1.77 -21.47
C TYR A 227 -3.78 -0.90 -22.58
N TRP A 228 -2.96 0.10 -22.23
CA TRP A 228 -2.31 0.98 -23.21
C TRP A 228 -1.33 0.22 -24.08
N ARG A 229 -0.49 -0.61 -23.46
CA ARG A 229 0.55 -1.41 -24.12
C ARG A 229 0.02 -2.67 -24.77
N GLY A 230 -1.13 -3.18 -24.32
CA GLY A 230 -1.62 -4.51 -24.70
C GLY A 230 -0.77 -5.64 -24.14
N LYS A 231 -0.18 -5.46 -22.95
CA LYS A 231 0.66 -6.46 -22.28
C LYS A 231 -0.19 -7.25 -21.30
N PHE A 232 -0.23 -8.58 -21.44
CA PHE A 232 -1.04 -9.53 -20.66
C PHE A 232 -2.57 -9.39 -20.77
N VAL A 233 -3.06 -8.24 -21.25
CA VAL A 233 -4.46 -7.94 -21.54
C VAL A 233 -4.58 -7.38 -22.95
N ASP A 234 -5.76 -7.51 -23.55
CA ASP A 234 -6.01 -6.93 -24.87
C ASP A 234 -5.83 -5.42 -24.86
N ARG A 235 -5.16 -4.90 -25.89
CA ARG A 235 -4.91 -3.47 -26.01
C ARG A 235 -6.23 -2.70 -26.11
N SER A 236 -6.44 -1.74 -25.21
CA SER A 236 -7.65 -0.92 -25.17
C SER A 236 -7.32 0.52 -24.76
N PRO A 237 -6.93 1.38 -25.72
CA PRO A 237 -6.47 2.74 -25.44
C PRO A 237 -7.52 3.63 -24.75
N ILE A 238 -8.80 3.50 -25.13
CA ILE A 238 -9.91 4.26 -24.52
C ILE A 238 -10.10 3.85 -23.04
N ARG A 239 -10.05 2.54 -22.75
CA ARG A 239 -10.12 2.03 -21.37
C ARG A 239 -8.88 2.46 -20.57
N ALA A 240 -7.69 2.38 -21.16
CA ALA A 240 -6.47 2.85 -20.52
C ALA A 240 -6.59 4.32 -20.09
N TYR A 241 -7.00 5.19 -21.02
CA TYR A 241 -7.16 6.61 -20.75
C TYR A 241 -8.24 6.89 -19.69
N ALA A 242 -9.39 6.23 -19.77
CA ALA A 242 -10.44 6.40 -18.78
C ALA A 242 -9.98 5.98 -17.37
N LEU A 243 -9.24 4.87 -17.26
CA LEU A 243 -8.84 4.30 -15.99
C LEU A 243 -7.75 5.15 -15.32
N VAL A 244 -6.74 5.58 -16.09
CA VAL A 244 -5.67 6.42 -15.54
C VAL A 244 -6.19 7.81 -15.14
N THR A 245 -7.23 8.31 -15.80
CA THR A 245 -7.90 9.57 -15.39
C THR A 245 -8.49 9.45 -13.98
N VAL A 246 -9.23 8.36 -13.71
CA VAL A 246 -9.77 8.08 -12.36
C VAL A 246 -8.63 7.78 -11.36
N ALA A 247 -7.55 7.14 -11.80
CA ALA A 247 -6.39 6.88 -10.97
C ALA A 247 -5.73 8.18 -10.46
N VAL A 248 -5.58 9.20 -11.32
CA VAL A 248 -5.05 10.51 -10.91
C VAL A 248 -5.96 11.17 -9.87
N GLU A 249 -7.28 11.09 -10.04
CA GLU A 249 -8.26 11.62 -9.09
C GLU A 249 -8.15 10.95 -7.72
N ASN A 250 -7.92 9.64 -7.71
CA ASN A 250 -7.78 8.82 -6.50
C ASN A 250 -6.38 8.92 -5.86
N ALA A 251 -5.37 9.39 -6.59
CA ALA A 251 -3.98 9.29 -6.18
C ALA A 251 -3.67 10.14 -4.93
N PRO A 252 -3.12 9.51 -3.86
CA PRO A 252 -2.56 10.26 -2.75
C PRO A 252 -1.31 11.02 -3.22
N ALA A 253 -0.97 12.10 -2.52
CA ALA A 253 0.10 13.01 -2.93
C ALA A 253 1.47 12.35 -3.16
N HIS A 254 1.77 11.22 -2.49
CA HIS A 254 3.04 10.51 -2.63
C HIS A 254 3.09 9.56 -3.84
N GLU A 255 1.96 9.04 -4.32
CA GLU A 255 1.91 8.21 -5.54
C GLU A 255 1.62 9.02 -6.80
N ARG A 256 1.15 10.26 -6.63
CA ARG A 256 0.63 11.08 -7.71
C ARG A 256 1.59 11.25 -8.90
N ILE A 257 2.89 11.41 -8.65
CA ILE A 257 3.86 11.75 -9.72
C ILE A 257 3.91 10.67 -10.81
N TRP A 258 4.14 9.41 -10.44
CA TRP A 258 4.29 8.35 -11.44
C TRP A 258 2.95 8.00 -12.12
N ILE A 259 1.83 8.19 -11.41
CA ILE A 259 0.47 8.02 -11.98
C ILE A 259 0.20 9.12 -13.01
N GLU A 260 0.57 10.37 -12.71
CA GLU A 260 0.49 11.48 -13.66
C GLU A 260 1.39 11.28 -14.89
N ASP A 261 2.55 10.63 -14.73
CA ASP A 261 3.43 10.28 -15.86
C ASP A 261 2.77 9.28 -16.82
N ILE A 262 2.12 8.23 -16.28
CA ILE A 262 1.34 7.29 -17.09
C ILE A 262 0.19 8.02 -17.77
N HIS A 263 -0.52 8.90 -17.04
CA HIS A 263 -1.61 9.70 -17.60
C HIS A 263 -1.11 10.57 -18.76
N GLN A 264 -0.01 11.30 -18.58
CA GLN A 264 0.57 12.15 -19.62
C GLN A 264 0.96 11.33 -20.85
N ASN A 265 1.61 10.18 -20.67
CA ASN A 265 1.99 9.31 -21.78
C ASN A 265 0.76 8.87 -22.59
N ILE A 266 -0.28 8.38 -21.92
CA ILE A 266 -1.51 7.93 -22.58
C ILE A 266 -2.23 9.12 -23.22
N PHE A 267 -2.36 10.25 -22.53
CA PHE A 267 -3.00 11.46 -23.05
C PHE A 267 -2.32 11.93 -24.33
N CYS A 268 -0.99 12.09 -24.32
CA CYS A 268 -0.25 12.56 -25.48
C CYS A 268 -0.21 11.56 -26.64
N GLY A 269 -0.33 10.27 -26.35
CA GLY A 269 -0.39 9.22 -27.36
C GLY A 269 -1.78 8.97 -27.97
N LEU A 270 -2.85 9.42 -27.31
CA LEU A 270 -4.23 9.16 -27.73
C LEU A 270 -4.83 10.35 -28.49
N PRO A 271 -5.38 10.20 -29.71
CA PRO A 271 -6.00 11.30 -30.45
C PRO A 271 -7.12 11.99 -29.67
N ALA A 272 -7.30 13.30 -29.87
CA ALA A 272 -8.31 14.09 -29.17
C ALA A 272 -9.74 13.53 -29.31
N ALA A 273 -10.11 13.03 -30.49
CA ALA A 273 -11.40 12.39 -30.74
C ALA A 273 -11.61 11.11 -29.90
N GLU A 274 -10.55 10.32 -29.69
CA GLU A 274 -10.63 9.12 -28.86
C GLU A 274 -10.67 9.45 -27.36
N ARG A 275 -9.97 10.51 -26.94
CA ARG A 275 -10.09 11.05 -25.57
C ARG A 275 -11.52 11.52 -25.30
N GLU A 276 -12.17 12.14 -26.28
CA GLU A 276 -13.57 12.55 -26.19
C GLU A 276 -14.52 11.36 -26.04
N ASN A 277 -14.30 10.30 -26.81
CA ASN A 277 -15.07 9.05 -26.71
C ASN A 277 -14.95 8.38 -25.32
N ALA A 278 -13.85 8.61 -24.61
CA ALA A 278 -13.65 8.08 -23.27
C ALA A 278 -14.49 8.80 -22.18
N ARG A 279 -15.06 9.98 -22.46
CA ARG A 279 -15.73 10.82 -21.45
C ARG A 279 -16.84 10.08 -20.70
N GLY A 280 -17.71 9.36 -21.42
CA GLY A 280 -18.78 8.58 -20.79
C GLY A 280 -18.27 7.47 -19.88
N LEU A 281 -17.17 6.82 -20.28
CA LEU A 281 -16.52 5.78 -19.48
C LEU A 281 -15.85 6.34 -18.23
N ILE A 282 -15.20 7.52 -18.34
CA ILE A 282 -14.61 8.24 -17.21
C ILE A 282 -15.68 8.56 -16.17
N GLU A 283 -16.82 9.14 -16.57
CA GLU A 283 -17.90 9.45 -15.63
C GLU A 283 -18.46 8.20 -14.95
N PHE A 284 -18.65 7.13 -15.72
CA PHE A 284 -19.11 5.85 -15.18
C PHE A 284 -18.12 5.30 -14.13
N TRP A 285 -16.82 5.25 -14.44
CA TRP A 285 -15.81 4.73 -13.53
C TRP A 285 -15.51 5.65 -12.36
N ARG A 286 -15.63 6.98 -12.52
CA ARG A 286 -15.57 7.91 -11.39
C ARG A 286 -16.67 7.63 -10.38
N LYS A 287 -17.88 7.33 -10.85
CA LYS A 287 -19.00 6.97 -9.97
C LYS A 287 -18.80 5.61 -9.28
N GLN A 288 -18.25 4.63 -9.99
CA GLN A 288 -18.07 3.27 -9.48
C GLN A 288 -16.85 3.12 -8.57
N TYR A 289 -15.71 3.68 -8.98
CA TYR A 289 -14.38 3.43 -8.40
C TYR A 289 -13.69 4.71 -7.89
N GLY A 290 -14.35 5.85 -7.99
CA GLY A 290 -13.84 7.11 -7.46
C GLY A 290 -13.79 7.11 -5.94
N ARG A 291 -12.78 7.77 -5.39
CA ARG A 291 -12.61 8.03 -3.97
C ARG A 291 -12.82 9.52 -3.71
N ALA A 292 -13.37 9.83 -2.54
CA ALA A 292 -13.39 11.21 -2.08
C ALA A 292 -11.93 11.68 -1.91
N PRO A 293 -11.55 12.83 -2.48
CA PRO A 293 -10.19 13.34 -2.33
C PRO A 293 -9.89 13.55 -0.85
N VAL A 294 -8.75 13.03 -0.40
CA VAL A 294 -8.26 13.27 0.96
C VAL A 294 -7.88 14.74 1.07
N MET A 295 -8.77 15.54 1.66
CA MET A 295 -8.51 16.95 1.92
C MET A 295 -7.45 17.06 3.02
N ASP A 296 -6.34 17.70 2.73
CA ASP A 296 -5.44 18.18 3.77
C ASP A 296 -6.13 19.30 4.56
N ARG A 297 -5.68 19.50 5.81
CA ARG A 297 -6.26 20.48 6.76
C ARG A 297 -6.40 21.89 6.18
N TYR A 298 -5.57 22.24 5.20
CA TYR A 298 -5.51 23.58 4.60
C TYR A 298 -6.07 23.64 3.18
N GLY A 299 -6.53 22.51 2.61
CA GLY A 299 -7.02 22.45 1.23
C GLY A 299 -5.95 22.64 0.15
N PHE A 300 -4.66 22.66 0.50
CA PHE A 300 -3.56 22.83 -0.45
C PHE A 300 -3.31 21.56 -1.28
N SER A 301 -3.80 20.39 -0.87
CA SER A 301 -3.76 19.14 -1.67
C SER A 301 -4.42 19.30 -3.05
N ARG A 302 -5.32 20.29 -3.18
CA ARG A 302 -5.96 20.69 -4.45
C ARG A 302 -5.26 21.84 -5.16
N LEU A 303 -4.45 22.63 -4.46
CA LEU A 303 -3.61 23.67 -5.06
C LEU A 303 -2.39 22.97 -5.69
N GLN A 304 -2.65 22.31 -6.83
CA GLN A 304 -1.62 21.69 -7.65
C GLN A 304 -0.85 22.79 -8.41
N ILE A 305 -0.02 23.55 -7.67
CA ILE A 305 1.03 24.40 -8.26
C ILE A 305 2.18 23.45 -8.66
N GLY A 306 1.89 22.54 -9.59
CA GLY A 306 2.86 21.64 -10.21
C GLY A 306 3.34 22.21 -11.55
N PRO A 307 4.44 21.67 -12.11
CA PRO A 307 4.86 22.05 -13.45
C PRO A 307 3.74 21.73 -14.46
N VAL A 308 3.45 22.67 -15.37
CA VAL A 308 2.49 22.44 -16.44
C VAL A 308 3.04 21.33 -17.35
N ARG A 309 2.31 20.21 -17.41
CA ARG A 309 2.66 19.08 -18.27
C ARG A 309 2.20 19.36 -19.70
N THR A 310 3.08 19.17 -20.67
CA THR A 310 2.79 19.38 -22.10
C THR A 310 3.21 18.17 -22.93
N CYS A 311 2.47 17.94 -24.00
CA CYS A 311 2.83 17.00 -25.05
C CYS A 311 3.87 17.61 -26.00
N SER A 312 4.53 16.78 -26.81
CA SER A 312 5.53 17.23 -27.78
C SER A 312 4.98 18.21 -28.84
N ASN A 313 3.67 18.19 -29.09
CA ASN A 313 2.96 19.12 -29.97
C ASN A 313 2.55 20.43 -29.27
N GLY A 314 2.95 20.65 -28.01
CA GLY A 314 2.59 21.82 -27.22
C GLY A 314 1.21 21.75 -26.54
N GLU A 315 0.44 20.67 -26.73
CA GLU A 315 -0.84 20.51 -26.05
C GLU A 315 -0.65 20.36 -24.53
N ILE A 316 -1.40 21.13 -23.74
CA ILE A 316 -1.34 21.07 -22.28
C ILE A 316 -2.14 19.87 -21.77
N VAL A 317 -1.48 19.02 -20.98
CA VAL A 317 -2.13 17.89 -20.31
C VAL A 317 -2.90 18.41 -19.10
N ARG A 318 -4.22 18.43 -19.20
CA ARG A 318 -5.10 18.84 -18.10
C ARG A 318 -5.33 17.67 -17.16
N LEU A 319 -4.79 17.76 -15.95
CA LEU A 319 -5.05 16.76 -14.92
C LEU A 319 -6.41 17.02 -14.25
N PRO A 320 -7.16 15.97 -13.89
CA PRO A 320 -8.40 16.13 -13.15
C PRO A 320 -8.22 16.92 -11.85
N GLY A 321 -9.06 17.94 -11.64
CA GLY A 321 -9.01 18.79 -10.45
C GLY A 321 -8.00 19.94 -10.50
N GLN A 322 -7.22 20.10 -11.58
CA GLN A 322 -6.42 21.30 -11.82
C GLN A 322 -7.29 22.43 -12.38
N THR A 323 -7.53 23.48 -11.58
CA THR A 323 -7.96 24.77 -12.14
C THR A 323 -6.71 25.48 -12.67
N LEU A 324 -6.39 25.26 -13.94
CA LEU A 324 -5.44 26.10 -14.64
C LEU A 324 -6.03 27.51 -14.67
N GLY A 325 -5.38 28.46 -13.98
CA GLY A 325 -5.68 29.87 -14.11
C GLY A 325 -5.62 30.23 -15.59
N VAL A 326 -6.80 30.49 -16.16
CA VAL A 326 -6.95 30.93 -17.54
C VAL A 326 -6.23 32.27 -17.67
N GLN A 327 -4.99 32.24 -18.14
CA GLN A 327 -4.35 33.39 -18.77
C GLN A 327 -4.75 33.36 -20.25
N THR A 328 -6.03 33.55 -20.55
CA THR A 328 -6.43 34.04 -21.87
C THR A 328 -6.37 35.56 -21.79
N SER A 329 -5.23 36.11 -22.17
CA SER A 329 -5.19 37.49 -22.63
C SER A 329 -6.08 37.60 -23.88
N SER A 330 -6.96 38.60 -23.89
CA SER A 330 -7.98 38.93 -24.91
C SER A 330 -9.14 37.92 -24.99
N GLY A 331 -10.40 38.24 -24.71
CA GLY A 331 -11.08 39.53 -24.63
C GLY A 331 -12.28 39.46 -25.56
N GLU A 332 -13.41 38.92 -25.10
CA GLU A 332 -14.74 39.24 -25.64
C GLU A 332 -15.79 38.70 -24.64
N SER A 333 -16.55 39.61 -24.07
CA SER A 333 -17.70 39.35 -23.21
C SER A 333 -18.94 39.13 -24.07
N THR A 334 -19.63 38.00 -23.92
CA THR A 334 -21.09 37.94 -24.13
C THR A 334 -21.72 36.92 -23.21
N ASP A 335 -22.68 37.42 -22.43
CA ASP A 335 -23.68 36.69 -21.67
C ASP A 335 -24.43 35.63 -22.51
N VAL A 336 -25.01 34.62 -21.85
CA VAL A 336 -26.47 34.37 -21.84
C VAL A 336 -26.80 32.92 -21.39
N SER A 337 -27.64 32.89 -20.34
CA SER A 337 -28.75 31.97 -20.00
C SER A 337 -28.58 30.45 -19.87
N THR A 338 -28.84 30.05 -18.63
CA THR A 338 -29.66 28.91 -18.20
C THR A 338 -30.79 28.49 -19.15
N SER A 339 -30.84 27.22 -19.53
CA SER A 339 -32.12 26.48 -19.65
C SER A 339 -31.96 24.97 -19.86
N ALA A 340 -32.80 24.25 -19.10
CA ALA A 340 -33.48 23.01 -19.42
C ALA A 340 -32.71 21.68 -19.51
N LEU A 341 -32.89 20.91 -18.42
CA LEU A 341 -32.97 19.45 -18.36
C LEU A 341 -33.67 18.85 -19.59
N LYS A 342 -33.02 17.89 -20.25
CA LYS A 342 -33.68 16.85 -21.04
C LYS A 342 -33.20 15.48 -20.59
N THR A 343 -34.14 14.71 -20.09
CA THR A 343 -34.09 13.28 -19.82
C THR A 343 -33.90 12.52 -21.13
N THR A 344 -32.81 11.76 -21.26
CA THR A 344 -32.68 10.72 -22.28
C THR A 344 -32.09 9.46 -21.66
N GLU A 345 -32.94 8.44 -21.66
CA GLU A 345 -32.73 6.99 -21.65
C GLU A 345 -31.39 6.42 -21.17
N ASN A 346 -31.51 5.51 -20.18
CA ASN A 346 -30.43 4.69 -19.64
C ASN A 346 -29.78 3.82 -20.74
N PRO A 347 -28.46 3.90 -20.96
CA PRO A 347 -27.76 2.88 -21.73
C PRO A 347 -27.63 1.60 -20.91
N VAL A 348 -28.01 0.49 -21.54
CA VAL A 348 -27.85 -0.89 -21.05
C VAL A 348 -26.35 -1.19 -20.82
N PRO A 349 -25.95 -1.79 -19.69
CA PRO A 349 -24.54 -2.06 -19.38
C PRO A 349 -23.94 -3.14 -20.30
N PRO A 350 -22.65 -3.04 -20.70
CA PRO A 350 -21.94 -4.17 -21.28
C PRO A 350 -21.59 -5.19 -20.19
N ALA A 351 -21.78 -6.48 -20.50
CA ALA A 351 -21.53 -7.61 -19.62
C ALA A 351 -20.09 -7.65 -19.09
N ALA A 352 -19.94 -8.11 -17.84
CA ALA A 352 -18.67 -8.50 -17.25
C ALA A 352 -17.93 -9.49 -18.16
N PRO A 353 -16.58 -9.47 -18.21
CA PRO A 353 -15.83 -10.42 -19.02
C PRO A 353 -16.13 -11.85 -18.54
N ALA A 354 -16.64 -12.68 -19.46
CA ALA A 354 -16.82 -14.10 -19.24
C ALA A 354 -15.46 -14.75 -19.01
N VAL A 355 -15.24 -15.23 -17.79
CA VAL A 355 -14.24 -16.26 -17.52
C VAL A 355 -14.72 -17.50 -18.24
N ALA A 356 -13.91 -18.01 -19.19
CA ALA A 356 -14.20 -19.23 -19.91
C ALA A 356 -14.44 -20.38 -18.91
N GLN A 357 -15.70 -20.83 -18.84
CA GLN A 357 -16.07 -22.07 -18.17
C GLN A 357 -15.61 -23.22 -19.07
N GLY A 358 -14.54 -23.89 -18.65
CA GLY A 358 -14.19 -25.21 -19.17
C GLY A 358 -14.92 -26.28 -18.37
N ASP A 359 -15.48 -27.25 -19.09
CA ASP A 359 -16.42 -28.29 -18.66
C ASP A 359 -16.15 -28.97 -17.32
N ALA A 360 -17.22 -29.06 -16.52
CA ALA A 360 -17.34 -29.99 -15.41
C ALA A 360 -17.76 -31.38 -15.93
N GLY A 361 -16.82 -32.33 -15.93
CA GLY A 361 -17.11 -33.76 -15.93
C GLY A 361 -17.58 -34.17 -14.52
N GLY A 362 -18.82 -34.61 -14.42
CA GLY A 362 -19.54 -34.80 -13.16
C GLY A 362 -19.11 -35.98 -12.29
N PHE A 363 -19.54 -35.92 -11.03
CA PHE A 363 -19.93 -37.06 -10.22
C PHE A 363 -21.02 -36.59 -9.24
N GLY A 364 -22.26 -37.00 -9.49
CA GLY A 364 -23.35 -36.86 -8.55
C GLY A 364 -23.30 -37.97 -7.50
N MET A 365 -23.72 -37.65 -6.28
CA MET A 365 -24.35 -38.59 -5.37
C MET A 365 -25.45 -37.89 -4.57
N HIS A 366 -26.55 -38.60 -4.47
CA HIS A 366 -27.86 -38.21 -3.99
C HIS A 366 -27.91 -38.01 -2.46
N GLU A 367 -28.57 -36.93 -2.03
CA GLU A 367 -29.24 -36.88 -0.72
C GLU A 367 -30.60 -37.57 -0.84
N ALA A 368 -30.83 -38.58 0.00
CA ALA A 368 -32.16 -39.13 0.27
C ALA A 368 -32.53 -38.77 1.72
N GLY A 369 -33.43 -37.80 1.88
CA GLY A 369 -34.07 -37.47 3.14
C GLY A 369 -35.09 -38.55 3.52
N ALA A 370 -34.95 -39.10 4.72
CA ALA A 370 -35.92 -40.01 5.31
C ALA A 370 -37.04 -39.21 6.00
N VAL A 371 -38.25 -39.37 5.47
CA VAL A 371 -39.52 -38.99 6.13
C VAL A 371 -39.97 -40.18 6.96
N VAL A 372 -40.13 -40.00 8.27
CA VAL A 372 -40.78 -40.98 9.15
C VAL A 372 -42.22 -40.50 9.35
N SER A 373 -43.17 -41.27 8.82
CA SER A 373 -44.60 -41.16 9.15
C SER A 373 -44.98 -42.28 10.12
N GLU A 374 -45.51 -41.90 11.28
CA GLU A 374 -46.27 -42.77 12.17
C GLU A 374 -47.63 -43.12 11.55
N SER A 375 -47.97 -44.41 11.50
CA SER A 375 -49.36 -44.91 11.56
C SER A 375 -49.38 -46.41 11.86
N GLU A 376 -49.84 -46.72 13.08
CA GLU A 376 -50.60 -47.89 13.56
C GLU A 376 -50.57 -49.21 12.76
N HIS A 377 -50.12 -50.29 13.42
CA HIS A 377 -50.94 -51.45 13.84
C HIS A 377 -50.19 -52.33 14.85
#